data_AF-A0A061J0J1-F1
#
_entry.id   AF-A0A061J0J1-F1
#
_cell.length_a   1.000
_cell.length_b   1.000
_cell.length_c   1.000
_cell.angle_alpha   90.00
_cell.angle_beta   90.00
_cell.angle_gamma   90.00
#
_symmetry.space_group_name_H-M   'P 1'
#
loop_
_entity.id
_entity.type
_entity.pdbx_description
1 polymer ?
#
loop_
_entity_poly.entity_id
_entity_poly.type
_entity_poly.pdbx_seq_one_letter_code
_entity_poly.pdbx_strand_id
1 'polypeptide(L)'
;MRPTRWTLARDPFAVLGLGHSATKAEIKTRYRELARLHHPDAPAGNSEKMEQVNKAYNLLIKEGAYERMRLKTPGAKARSGAHRPSPFSQESAEQREKKEAPEEEFSEEEIAKVSALDPSTERVTPAGKYMYQSRDDGSWMELDKPLVRIHQPRYASYAAQAEMAEELRRRSLAKEKEENAKTMFQRVVDRLSDSADLPSRNSLALRFYFLLALVVLYFTYQRAFAWGKRQRSRAAFYASVEQKRHELLEMYNENRDSLETSVAAAAIVFLAASQNKQESDPLVPPTPEKLFREVRPPREHFYVISGG
;
A
#
# COMPACT_ATOMS: atom_id res chain seq x y z
N MET A 1 1.72 -35.09 -34.82
CA MET A 1 0.38 -35.68 -34.60
C MET A 1 -0.65 -34.78 -35.29
N ARG A 2 -1.48 -35.31 -36.20
CA ARG A 2 -2.58 -34.53 -36.81
C ARG A 2 -3.74 -34.50 -35.80
N PRO A 3 -4.20 -33.32 -35.34
CA PRO A 3 -5.31 -33.25 -34.40
C PRO A 3 -6.60 -33.77 -35.05
N THR A 4 -7.36 -34.57 -34.32
CA THR A 4 -8.64 -35.15 -34.77
C THR A 4 -9.67 -34.04 -35.01
N ARG A 5 -10.54 -34.18 -36.03
CA ARG A 5 -11.54 -33.17 -36.45
C ARG A 5 -12.43 -32.62 -35.30
N TRP A 6 -12.59 -33.36 -34.21
CA TRP A 6 -13.34 -32.94 -33.02
C TRP A 6 -12.60 -31.89 -32.15
N THR A 7 -11.25 -31.91 -32.14
CA THR A 7 -10.44 -30.96 -31.34
C THR A 7 -10.39 -29.56 -31.94
N LEU A 8 -10.55 -29.45 -33.27
CA LEU A 8 -10.59 -28.18 -34.01
C LEU A 8 -11.76 -27.28 -33.58
N ALA A 9 -12.90 -27.84 -33.17
CA ALA A 9 -14.06 -27.04 -32.77
C ALA A 9 -13.89 -26.35 -31.40
N ARG A 10 -12.93 -26.78 -30.58
CA ARG A 10 -12.74 -26.27 -29.20
C ARG A 10 -11.48 -25.44 -29.01
N ASP A 11 -10.51 -25.52 -29.93
CA ASP A 11 -9.24 -24.80 -29.79
C ASP A 11 -9.07 -23.70 -30.86
N PRO A 12 -9.14 -22.41 -30.48
CA PRO A 12 -8.96 -21.29 -31.40
C PRO A 12 -7.63 -21.30 -32.16
N PHE A 13 -6.55 -21.86 -31.59
CA PHE A 13 -5.25 -21.94 -32.27
C PHE A 13 -5.28 -22.99 -33.39
N ALA A 14 -5.91 -24.14 -33.13
CA ALA A 14 -6.07 -25.20 -34.11
C ALA A 14 -6.90 -24.75 -35.32
N VAL A 15 -7.96 -23.95 -35.12
CA VAL A 15 -8.79 -23.38 -36.21
C VAL A 15 -7.95 -22.52 -37.16
N LEU A 16 -6.97 -21.78 -36.62
CA LEU A 16 -6.03 -20.98 -37.41
C LEU A 16 -4.85 -21.79 -37.96
N GLY A 17 -4.78 -23.10 -37.66
CA GLY A 17 -3.66 -23.96 -38.05
C GLY A 17 -2.35 -23.65 -37.32
N LEU A 18 -2.44 -23.02 -36.15
CA LEU A 18 -1.29 -22.60 -35.34
C LEU A 18 -1.13 -23.48 -34.09
N GLY A 19 0.11 -23.58 -33.61
CA GLY A 19 0.39 -24.15 -32.30
C GLY A 19 0.07 -23.17 -31.16
N HIS A 20 -0.08 -23.69 -29.94
CA HIS A 20 -0.30 -22.86 -28.73
C HIS A 20 0.90 -21.95 -28.38
N SER A 21 2.05 -22.15 -29.02
CA SER A 21 3.24 -21.31 -28.90
C SER A 21 3.29 -20.15 -29.91
N ALA A 22 2.29 -20.02 -30.79
CA ALA A 22 2.29 -19.01 -31.84
C ALA A 22 2.19 -17.59 -31.25
N THR A 23 2.92 -16.64 -31.85
CA THR A 23 2.92 -15.26 -31.40
C THR A 23 1.68 -14.49 -31.90
N LYS A 24 1.31 -13.37 -31.25
CA LYS A 24 0.23 -12.49 -31.74
C LYS A 24 0.44 -12.01 -33.17
N ALA A 25 1.69 -11.83 -33.58
CA ALA A 25 2.03 -11.44 -34.95
C ALA A 25 1.66 -12.55 -35.94
N GLU A 26 2.04 -13.79 -35.63
CA GLU A 26 1.69 -14.99 -36.42
C GLU A 26 0.18 -15.23 -36.51
N ILE A 27 -0.56 -15.00 -35.42
CA ILE A 27 -2.02 -15.10 -35.41
C ILE A 27 -2.64 -14.11 -36.40
N LYS A 28 -2.14 -12.87 -36.43
CA LYS A 28 -2.63 -11.83 -37.35
C LYS A 28 -2.25 -12.11 -38.79
N THR A 29 -1.06 -12.63 -39.06
CA THR A 29 -0.65 -12.97 -40.43
C THR A 29 -1.46 -14.15 -40.97
N ARG A 30 -1.61 -15.22 -40.18
CA ARG A 30 -2.44 -16.38 -40.56
C ARG A 30 -3.90 -16.03 -40.77
N TYR A 31 -4.46 -15.17 -39.92
CA TYR A 31 -5.81 -14.67 -40.12
C TYR A 31 -5.97 -13.98 -41.47
N ARG A 32 -5.03 -13.11 -41.86
CA ARG A 32 -5.08 -12.41 -43.16
C ARG A 32 -4.94 -13.37 -44.35
N GLU A 33 -4.10 -14.39 -44.22
CA GLU A 33 -3.96 -15.45 -45.23
C GLU A 33 -5.27 -16.24 -45.40
N LEU A 34 -5.84 -16.73 -44.31
CA LEU A 34 -7.10 -17.49 -44.33
C LEU A 34 -8.29 -16.63 -44.78
N ALA A 35 -8.32 -15.36 -44.39
CA ALA A 35 -9.35 -14.42 -44.81
C ALA A 35 -9.32 -14.18 -46.33
N ARG A 36 -8.14 -14.09 -46.95
CA ARG A 36 -8.01 -13.97 -48.41
C ARG A 36 -8.43 -15.24 -49.14
N LEU A 37 -8.16 -16.40 -48.55
CA LEU A 37 -8.48 -17.70 -49.13
C LEU A 37 -9.96 -18.07 -49.01
N HIS A 38 -10.60 -17.73 -47.89
CA HIS A 38 -11.98 -18.12 -47.58
C HIS A 38 -12.99 -16.97 -47.70
N HIS A 39 -12.57 -15.79 -48.19
CA HIS A 39 -13.49 -14.69 -48.46
C HIS A 39 -14.65 -15.16 -49.36
N PRO A 40 -15.91 -14.74 -49.10
CA PRO A 40 -17.04 -15.11 -49.95
C PRO A 40 -16.85 -14.69 -51.43
N ASP A 41 -16.09 -13.62 -51.66
CA ASP A 41 -15.80 -13.12 -53.02
C ASP A 41 -14.60 -13.83 -53.70
N ALA A 42 -13.92 -14.74 -53.00
CA ALA A 42 -12.84 -15.52 -53.59
C ALA A 42 -13.39 -16.76 -54.33
N PRO A 43 -12.74 -17.23 -55.41
CA PRO A 43 -13.20 -18.40 -56.18
C PRO A 43 -13.21 -19.70 -55.36
N ALA A 44 -12.50 -19.76 -54.23
CA ALA A 44 -12.49 -20.86 -53.26
C ALA A 44 -13.14 -20.48 -51.92
N GLY A 45 -14.02 -19.47 -51.94
CA GLY A 45 -14.72 -18.93 -50.78
C GLY A 45 -15.56 -19.98 -50.07
N ASN A 46 -15.50 -19.98 -48.73
CA ASN A 46 -16.35 -20.84 -47.91
C ASN A 46 -16.77 -20.05 -46.67
N SER A 47 -18.06 -19.65 -46.67
CA SER A 47 -18.66 -18.81 -45.63
C SER A 47 -18.52 -19.44 -44.22
N GLU A 48 -18.75 -20.74 -44.10
CA GLU A 48 -18.69 -21.46 -42.82
C GLU A 48 -17.26 -21.47 -42.25
N LYS A 49 -16.25 -21.68 -43.11
CA LYS A 49 -14.85 -21.64 -42.69
C LYS A 49 -14.41 -20.23 -42.32
N MET A 50 -14.88 -19.23 -43.05
CA MET A 50 -14.60 -17.82 -42.75
C MET A 50 -15.19 -17.41 -41.40
N GLU A 51 -16.40 -17.86 -41.08
CA GLU A 51 -17.03 -17.61 -39.79
C GLU A 51 -16.22 -18.23 -38.63
N GLN A 52 -15.76 -19.47 -38.80
CA GLN A 52 -14.91 -20.15 -37.81
C GLN A 52 -13.58 -19.41 -37.58
N VAL A 53 -12.93 -18.96 -38.65
CA VAL A 53 -11.68 -18.19 -38.60
C VAL A 53 -11.89 -16.84 -37.90
N ASN A 54 -13.00 -16.15 -38.19
CA ASN A 54 -13.36 -14.89 -37.54
C ASN A 54 -13.65 -15.07 -36.05
N LYS A 55 -14.41 -16.11 -35.67
CA LYS A 55 -14.67 -16.45 -34.26
C LYS A 55 -13.36 -16.73 -33.51
N ALA A 56 -12.49 -17.57 -34.06
CA ALA A 56 -11.20 -17.89 -33.43
C ALA A 56 -10.31 -16.65 -33.25
N TYR A 57 -10.23 -15.78 -34.26
CA TYR A 57 -9.46 -14.53 -34.18
C TYR A 57 -10.02 -13.57 -33.14
N ASN A 58 -11.34 -13.38 -33.10
CA ASN A 58 -12.00 -12.52 -32.12
C ASN A 58 -11.76 -13.00 -30.68
N LEU A 59 -11.91 -14.32 -30.43
CA LEU A 59 -11.63 -14.92 -29.13
C LEU A 59 -10.18 -14.66 -28.67
N LEU A 60 -9.21 -14.87 -29.57
CA LEU A 60 -7.79 -14.73 -29.22
C LEU A 60 -7.37 -13.27 -29.02
N ILE A 61 -7.77 -12.37 -29.91
CA ILE A 61 -7.27 -10.98 -29.95
C ILE A 61 -8.19 -9.99 -29.25
N LYS A 62 -9.51 -10.03 -29.50
CA LYS A 62 -10.46 -9.03 -28.96
C LYS A 62 -10.88 -9.36 -27.53
N GLU A 63 -11.18 -10.61 -27.25
CA GLU A 63 -11.60 -11.05 -25.92
C GLU A 63 -10.42 -11.34 -25.00
N GLY A 64 -9.18 -11.26 -25.49
CA GLY A 64 -7.97 -11.43 -24.68
C GLY A 64 -7.70 -12.87 -24.24
N ALA A 65 -8.31 -13.88 -24.89
CA ALA A 65 -8.07 -15.29 -24.54
C ALA A 65 -6.61 -15.69 -24.72
N TYR A 66 -5.89 -15.08 -25.67
CA TYR A 66 -4.46 -15.29 -25.88
C TYR A 66 -3.64 -15.05 -24.60
N GLU A 67 -3.89 -13.95 -23.90
CA GLU A 67 -3.16 -13.64 -22.67
C GLU A 67 -3.54 -14.59 -21.53
N ARG A 68 -4.82 -14.90 -21.40
CA ARG A 68 -5.31 -15.84 -20.38
C ARG A 68 -4.69 -17.23 -20.53
N MET A 69 -4.53 -17.70 -21.77
CA MET A 69 -3.94 -19.02 -22.05
C MET A 69 -2.42 -19.02 -21.88
N ARG A 70 -1.73 -17.93 -22.25
CA ARG A 70 -0.27 -17.81 -22.12
C ARG A 70 0.19 -17.67 -20.66
N LEU A 71 -0.60 -16.99 -19.82
CA LEU A 71 -0.34 -16.88 -18.38
C LEU A 71 -0.45 -18.22 -17.66
N LYS A 72 -1.12 -19.21 -18.26
CA LYS A 72 -1.27 -20.57 -17.74
C LYS A 72 -0.03 -21.42 -18.08
N THR A 73 1.12 -21.06 -17.49
CA THR A 73 2.36 -21.86 -17.59
C THR A 73 2.16 -23.23 -16.91
N PRO A 74 2.53 -24.36 -17.55
CA PRO A 74 2.48 -25.68 -16.92
C PRO A 74 3.61 -25.78 -15.88
N GLY A 75 3.32 -25.44 -14.63
CA GLY A 75 4.29 -25.52 -13.53
C GLY A 75 4.05 -24.55 -12.39
N ALA A 76 3.27 -23.48 -12.60
CA ALA A 76 2.83 -22.64 -11.51
C ALA A 76 1.61 -23.28 -10.83
N LYS A 77 1.79 -23.87 -9.64
CA LYS A 77 0.66 -24.22 -8.76
C LYS A 77 -0.27 -23.00 -8.70
N ALA A 78 -1.49 -23.17 -9.20
CA ALA A 78 -2.53 -22.19 -9.12
C ALA A 78 -2.75 -21.87 -7.63
N ARG A 79 -2.16 -20.77 -7.16
CA ARG A 79 -2.72 -20.05 -6.03
C ARG A 79 -4.05 -19.53 -6.54
N SER A 80 -5.12 -20.22 -6.20
CA SER A 80 -6.49 -19.71 -6.24
C SER A 80 -6.58 -18.53 -5.27
N GLY A 81 -5.90 -17.43 -5.59
CA GLY A 81 -6.29 -16.11 -5.11
C GLY A 81 -7.51 -15.77 -5.91
N ALA A 82 -8.68 -15.94 -5.29
CA ALA A 82 -9.95 -15.50 -5.84
C ALA A 82 -9.75 -14.12 -6.46
N HIS A 83 -9.85 -14.04 -7.79
CA HIS A 83 -10.12 -12.77 -8.45
C HIS A 83 -11.54 -12.42 -8.02
N ARG A 84 -11.68 -11.83 -6.83
CA ARG A 84 -12.93 -11.22 -6.41
C ARG A 84 -13.17 -10.13 -7.46
N PRO A 85 -14.25 -10.22 -8.24
CA PRO A 85 -14.65 -9.09 -9.08
C PRO A 85 -14.70 -7.85 -8.16
N SER A 86 -14.16 -6.73 -8.64
CA SER A 86 -14.30 -5.46 -7.93
C SER A 86 -15.78 -5.28 -7.55
N PRO A 87 -16.11 -4.80 -6.34
CA PRO A 87 -17.51 -4.59 -5.92
C PRO A 87 -18.34 -3.84 -6.98
N PHE A 88 -17.69 -2.93 -7.71
CA PHE A 88 -18.26 -2.16 -8.81
C PHE A 88 -18.72 -3.02 -10.01
N SER A 89 -18.02 -4.12 -10.29
CA SER A 89 -18.36 -5.03 -11.40
C SER A 89 -19.50 -5.98 -11.06
N GLN A 90 -19.74 -6.28 -9.78
CA GLN A 90 -20.91 -7.05 -9.34
C GLN A 90 -22.18 -6.19 -9.39
N GLU A 91 -22.07 -4.93 -8.93
CA GLU A 91 -23.19 -3.97 -8.95
C GLU A 91 -23.65 -3.65 -10.40
N SER A 92 -22.71 -3.57 -11.34
CA SER A 92 -23.00 -3.38 -12.77
C SER A 92 -23.68 -4.60 -13.42
N ALA A 93 -23.40 -5.81 -12.92
CA ALA A 93 -23.96 -7.07 -13.42
C ALA A 93 -25.35 -7.32 -12.83
N GLU A 94 -25.56 -7.09 -11.54
CA GLU A 94 -26.86 -7.15 -10.88
C GLU A 94 -27.85 -6.11 -11.45
N GLN A 95 -27.36 -4.91 -11.81
CA GLN A 95 -28.16 -3.91 -12.54
C GLN A 95 -28.51 -4.31 -13.97
N ARG A 96 -27.78 -5.24 -14.58
CA ARG A 96 -28.13 -5.81 -15.90
C ARG A 96 -29.11 -6.97 -15.78
N GLU A 97 -28.98 -7.84 -14.78
CA GLU A 97 -29.95 -8.91 -14.55
C GLU A 97 -31.31 -8.37 -14.10
N LYS A 98 -31.36 -7.27 -13.33
CA LYS A 98 -32.62 -6.57 -13.00
C LYS A 98 -33.29 -5.88 -14.20
N LYS A 99 -32.62 -5.74 -15.35
CA LYS A 99 -33.20 -5.19 -16.59
C LYS A 99 -33.95 -6.24 -17.42
N GLU A 100 -33.83 -7.53 -17.11
CA GLU A 100 -34.40 -8.63 -17.92
C GLU A 100 -35.61 -9.31 -17.25
N ALA A 101 -36.18 -8.74 -16.20
CA ALA A 101 -37.50 -9.15 -15.72
C ALA A 101 -38.57 -8.72 -16.75
N PRO A 102 -39.63 -9.51 -17.00
CA PRO A 102 -40.67 -9.15 -17.96
C PRO A 102 -41.36 -7.87 -17.46
N GLU A 103 -41.16 -6.76 -18.16
CA GLU A 103 -41.95 -5.55 -17.96
C GLU A 103 -43.37 -5.88 -18.47
N GLU A 104 -44.38 -5.81 -17.59
CA GLU A 104 -45.78 -5.93 -18.00
C GLU A 104 -46.06 -4.83 -19.04
N GLU A 105 -46.35 -5.22 -20.28
CA GLU A 105 -46.65 -4.30 -21.36
C GLU A 105 -48.00 -3.60 -21.07
N PHE A 106 -47.94 -2.38 -20.55
CA PHE A 106 -49.11 -1.51 -20.39
C PHE A 106 -49.76 -1.27 -21.77
N SER A 107 -51.10 -1.28 -21.81
CA SER A 107 -51.84 -0.93 -23.04
C SER A 107 -51.49 0.50 -23.47
N GLU A 108 -51.44 0.78 -24.78
CA GLU A 108 -51.18 2.13 -25.32
C GLU A 108 -52.11 3.19 -24.71
N GLU A 109 -53.34 2.82 -24.38
CA GLU A 109 -54.32 3.67 -23.71
C GLU A 109 -53.96 3.99 -22.25
N GLU A 110 -53.34 3.04 -21.54
CA GLU A 110 -52.89 3.23 -20.14
C GLU A 110 -51.64 4.11 -20.09
N ILE A 111 -50.74 3.94 -21.07
CA ILE A 111 -49.55 4.78 -21.24
C ILE A 111 -49.95 6.23 -21.53
N ALA A 112 -50.94 6.43 -22.41
CA ALA A 112 -51.47 7.75 -22.70
C ALA A 112 -52.08 8.42 -21.46
N LYS A 113 -52.85 7.67 -20.66
CA LYS A 113 -53.45 8.16 -19.40
C LYS A 113 -52.40 8.54 -18.36
N VAL A 114 -51.38 7.70 -18.16
CA VAL A 114 -50.30 7.98 -17.20
C VAL A 114 -49.43 9.16 -17.67
N SER A 115 -49.21 9.30 -18.98
CA SER A 115 -48.48 10.43 -19.56
C SER A 115 -49.23 11.76 -19.46
N ALA A 116 -50.56 11.74 -19.34
CA ALA A 116 -51.40 12.93 -19.19
C ALA A 116 -51.46 13.45 -17.74
N LEU A 117 -50.91 12.72 -16.77
CA LEU A 117 -50.89 13.11 -15.35
C LEU A 117 -49.85 14.20 -15.08
N ASP A 118 -50.24 15.22 -14.32
CA ASP A 118 -49.36 16.33 -13.93
C ASP A 118 -48.54 15.98 -12.68
N PRO A 119 -47.20 15.86 -12.78
CA PRO A 119 -46.34 15.51 -11.65
C PRO A 119 -46.31 16.56 -10.53
N SER A 120 -46.74 17.80 -10.80
CA SER A 120 -46.76 18.88 -9.79
C SER A 120 -47.93 18.77 -8.80
N THR A 121 -48.94 17.96 -9.14
CA THR A 121 -50.19 17.82 -8.37
C THR A 121 -50.18 16.64 -7.39
N GLU A 122 -49.00 16.14 -7.02
CA GLU A 122 -48.84 14.96 -6.17
C GLU A 122 -49.54 15.12 -4.82
N ARG A 123 -50.40 14.14 -4.50
CA ARG A 123 -51.00 13.98 -3.17
C ARG A 123 -50.88 12.54 -2.72
N VAL A 124 -50.70 12.31 -1.43
CA VAL A 124 -50.59 10.96 -0.86
C VAL A 124 -51.80 10.69 0.02
N THR A 125 -52.51 9.61 -0.29
CA THR A 125 -53.62 9.14 0.55
C THR A 125 -53.07 8.58 1.87
N PRO A 126 -53.87 8.54 2.95
CA PRO A 126 -53.46 7.90 4.20
C PRO A 126 -53.08 6.41 4.04
N ALA A 127 -53.58 5.76 2.99
CA ALA A 127 -53.25 4.38 2.63
C ALA A 127 -51.90 4.24 1.89
N GLY A 128 -51.20 5.35 1.62
CA GLY A 128 -49.88 5.37 0.97
C GLY A 128 -49.90 5.35 -0.57
N LYS A 129 -51.08 5.52 -1.19
CA LYS A 129 -51.20 5.65 -2.66
C LYS A 129 -51.00 7.09 -3.11
N TYR A 130 -50.40 7.26 -4.29
CA TYR A 130 -50.14 8.54 -4.90
C TYR A 130 -51.30 8.95 -5.81
N MET A 131 -51.72 10.20 -5.73
CA MET A 131 -52.78 10.76 -6.55
C MET A 131 -52.20 11.88 -7.41
N TYR A 132 -52.54 11.86 -8.69
CA TYR A 132 -52.18 12.89 -9.65
C TYR A 132 -53.41 13.33 -10.43
N GLN A 133 -53.45 14.60 -10.79
CA GLN A 133 -54.52 15.16 -11.61
C GLN A 133 -54.16 15.04 -13.10
N SER A 134 -55.09 14.55 -13.91
CA SER A 134 -54.97 14.53 -15.36
C SER A 134 -55.10 15.95 -15.92
N ARG A 135 -54.21 16.31 -16.84
CA ARG A 135 -54.21 17.61 -17.50
C ARG A 135 -55.38 17.78 -18.47
N ASP A 136 -55.82 16.69 -19.08
CA ASP A 136 -56.81 16.72 -20.15
C ASP A 136 -58.24 16.77 -19.59
N ASP A 137 -58.53 15.95 -18.58
CA ASP A 137 -59.88 15.79 -18.04
C ASP A 137 -60.06 16.38 -16.62
N GLY A 138 -58.98 16.82 -15.97
CA GLY A 138 -59.00 17.30 -14.58
C GLY A 138 -59.33 16.23 -13.53
N SER A 139 -59.45 14.97 -13.95
CA SER A 139 -59.76 13.81 -13.11
C SER A 139 -58.55 13.39 -12.26
N TRP A 140 -58.82 12.80 -11.09
CA TRP A 140 -57.77 12.28 -10.21
C TRP A 140 -57.55 10.79 -10.46
N MET A 141 -56.30 10.37 -10.65
CA MET A 141 -55.91 8.96 -10.77
C MET A 141 -55.01 8.55 -9.61
N GLU A 142 -55.30 7.37 -9.05
CA GLU A 142 -54.47 6.74 -8.01
C GLU A 142 -53.39 5.86 -8.65
N LEU A 143 -52.16 5.99 -8.19
CA LEU A 143 -51.02 5.17 -8.56
C LEU A 143 -50.38 4.57 -7.31
N ASP A 144 -49.97 3.31 -7.41
CA ASP A 144 -49.27 2.61 -6.32
C ASP A 144 -47.80 3.05 -6.19
N LYS A 145 -47.27 3.78 -7.18
CA LYS A 145 -45.88 4.27 -7.24
C LYS A 145 -45.87 5.73 -7.68
N PRO A 146 -44.90 6.55 -7.21
CA PRO A 146 -44.83 7.94 -7.62
C PRO A 146 -44.46 8.06 -9.11
N LEU A 147 -45.04 9.07 -9.77
CA LEU A 147 -44.85 9.32 -11.20
C LEU A 147 -43.40 9.74 -11.51
N VAL A 148 -42.74 10.45 -10.60
CA VAL A 148 -41.34 10.88 -10.74
C VAL A 148 -40.42 9.98 -9.95
N ARG A 149 -39.62 9.15 -10.65
CA ARG A 149 -38.62 8.27 -10.02
C ARG A 149 -37.33 9.03 -9.68
N ILE A 150 -37.42 10.02 -8.79
CA ILE A 150 -36.27 10.87 -8.36
C ILE A 150 -35.13 10.02 -7.76
N HIS A 151 -35.46 8.91 -7.10
CA HIS A 151 -34.49 8.07 -6.39
C HIS A 151 -33.76 7.03 -7.26
N GLN A 152 -34.10 6.91 -8.55
CA GLN A 152 -33.40 5.98 -9.43
C GLN A 152 -32.21 6.69 -10.11
N PRO A 153 -30.99 6.12 -10.10
CA PRO A 153 -29.80 6.75 -10.67
C PRO A 153 -29.92 7.05 -12.17
N ARG A 154 -30.86 6.40 -12.87
CA ARG A 154 -31.18 6.66 -14.28
C ARG A 154 -31.79 8.05 -14.52
N TYR A 155 -32.42 8.66 -13.51
CA TYR A 155 -33.09 9.97 -13.61
C TYR A 155 -32.35 11.07 -12.84
N ALA A 156 -31.18 10.76 -12.26
CA ALA A 156 -30.29 11.79 -11.72
C ALA A 156 -29.88 12.74 -12.85
N SER A 157 -30.03 14.04 -12.63
CA SER A 157 -29.62 15.05 -13.61
C SER A 157 -28.14 14.86 -13.99
N TYR A 158 -27.76 15.26 -15.21
CA TYR A 158 -26.36 15.15 -15.66
C TYR A 158 -25.37 15.83 -14.68
N ALA A 159 -25.80 16.91 -14.02
CA ALA A 159 -25.03 17.56 -12.96
C ALA A 159 -24.84 16.64 -11.73
N ALA A 160 -25.90 15.99 -11.25
CA ALA A 160 -25.82 15.05 -10.14
C ALA A 160 -24.99 13.80 -10.48
N GLN A 161 -25.03 13.33 -11.73
CA GLN A 161 -24.17 12.22 -12.19
C GLN A 161 -22.69 12.63 -12.26
N ALA A 162 -22.41 13.85 -12.71
CA ALA A 162 -21.05 14.40 -12.73
C ALA A 162 -20.49 14.57 -11.32
N GLU A 163 -21.26 15.15 -10.40
CA GLU A 163 -20.88 15.29 -8.98
C GLU A 163 -20.62 13.93 -8.33
N MET A 164 -21.52 12.95 -8.52
CA MET A 164 -21.32 11.59 -8.02
C MET A 164 -20.07 10.92 -8.60
N ALA A 165 -19.80 11.09 -9.90
CA ALA A 165 -18.60 10.54 -10.52
C ALA A 165 -17.32 11.21 -9.99
N GLU A 166 -17.36 12.52 -9.76
CA GLU A 166 -16.25 13.26 -9.15
C GLU A 166 -16.03 12.85 -7.69
N GLU A 167 -17.09 12.66 -6.91
CA GLU A 167 -16.99 12.16 -5.54
C GLU A 167 -16.41 10.75 -5.48
N LEU A 168 -16.84 9.86 -6.36
CA LEU A 168 -16.28 8.51 -6.46
C LEU A 168 -14.80 8.54 -6.83
N ARG A 169 -14.38 9.42 -7.74
CA ARG A 169 -12.97 9.64 -8.08
C ARG A 169 -12.17 10.22 -6.91
N ARG A 170 -12.75 11.16 -6.15
CA ARG A 170 -12.11 11.72 -4.95
C ARG A 170 -11.92 10.63 -3.89
N ARG A 171 -12.93 9.80 -3.67
CA ARG A 171 -12.86 8.66 -2.75
C ARG A 171 -11.85 7.61 -3.19
N SER A 172 -11.74 7.32 -4.50
CA SER A 172 -10.74 6.38 -5.00
C SER A 172 -9.32 6.90 -4.80
N LEU A 173 -9.07 8.18 -5.12
CA LEU A 173 -7.77 8.81 -4.92
C LEU A 173 -7.40 8.91 -3.42
N ALA A 174 -8.37 9.15 -2.55
CA ALA A 174 -8.15 9.15 -1.09
C ALA A 174 -7.72 7.75 -0.61
N LYS A 175 -8.41 6.69 -1.04
CA LYS A 175 -8.04 5.31 -0.73
C LYS A 175 -6.67 4.93 -1.27
N GLU A 176 -6.32 5.33 -2.49
CA GLU A 176 -4.99 5.09 -3.04
C GLU A 176 -3.90 5.82 -2.25
N LYS A 177 -4.15 7.05 -1.80
CA LYS A 177 -3.23 7.79 -0.91
C LYS A 177 -3.07 7.10 0.44
N GLU A 178 -4.15 6.61 1.03
CA GLU A 178 -4.12 5.84 2.29
C GLU A 178 -3.33 4.54 2.12
N GLU A 179 -3.58 3.78 1.06
CA GLU A 179 -2.83 2.54 0.76
C GLU A 179 -1.35 2.83 0.51
N ASN A 180 -1.03 3.90 -0.22
CA ASN A 180 0.34 4.30 -0.48
C ASN A 180 1.07 4.79 0.78
N ALA A 181 0.37 5.49 1.69
CA ALA A 181 0.92 5.94 2.97
C ALA A 181 1.20 4.79 3.95
N LYS A 182 0.46 3.68 3.85
CA LYS A 182 0.72 2.49 4.68
C LYS A 182 2.07 1.89 4.34
N THR A 183 2.86 1.63 5.38
CA THR A 183 4.10 0.87 5.26
C THR A 183 3.82 -0.55 4.77
N MET A 184 4.79 -1.20 4.12
CA MET A 184 4.66 -2.59 3.67
C MET A 184 4.21 -3.54 4.79
N PHE A 185 4.66 -3.28 6.02
CA PHE A 185 4.24 -4.03 7.20
C PHE A 185 2.76 -3.81 7.54
N GLN A 186 2.29 -2.56 7.59
CA GLN A 186 0.88 -2.24 7.83
C GLN A 186 -0.04 -2.83 6.76
N ARG A 187 0.36 -2.78 5.48
CA ARG A 187 -0.40 -3.43 4.40
C ARG A 187 -0.50 -4.95 4.58
N VAL A 188 0.54 -5.58 5.11
CA VAL A 188 0.55 -7.03 5.39
C VAL A 188 -0.32 -7.35 6.60
N VAL A 189 -0.26 -6.53 7.66
CA VAL A 189 -1.10 -6.68 8.86
C VAL A 189 -2.58 -6.49 8.53
N ASP A 190 -2.92 -5.43 7.79
CA ASP A 190 -4.30 -5.16 7.37
C ASP A 190 -4.85 -6.27 6.47
N ARG A 191 -4.01 -6.82 5.58
CA ARG A 191 -4.38 -8.03 4.80
C ARG A 191 -4.56 -9.26 5.66
N LEU A 192 -3.77 -9.39 6.73
CA LEU A 192 -3.89 -10.50 7.67
C LEU A 192 -5.15 -10.38 8.53
N SER A 193 -5.55 -9.16 8.89
CA SER A 193 -6.78 -8.91 9.66
C SER A 193 -8.03 -9.04 8.80
N ASP A 194 -7.99 -8.57 7.54
CA ASP A 194 -9.10 -8.71 6.58
C ASP A 194 -9.26 -10.16 6.07
N SER A 195 -8.17 -10.94 6.08
CA SER A 195 -8.27 -12.39 5.94
C SER A 195 -8.82 -12.99 7.23
N ALA A 196 -10.13 -12.85 7.44
CA ALA A 196 -10.90 -13.55 8.46
C ALA A 196 -10.92 -15.09 8.27
N ASP A 197 -10.16 -15.62 7.30
CA ASP A 197 -9.74 -17.01 7.31
C ASP A 197 -8.68 -17.18 8.40
N LEU A 198 -9.13 -17.43 9.63
CA LEU A 198 -8.23 -17.97 10.65
C LEU A 198 -7.49 -19.16 10.00
N PRO A 199 -6.16 -19.30 10.20
CA PRO A 199 -5.40 -20.46 9.75
C PRO A 199 -5.77 -21.75 10.53
N SER A 200 -7.00 -21.85 11.05
CA SER A 200 -7.51 -22.95 11.86
C SER A 200 -7.71 -24.25 11.09
N ARG A 201 -7.68 -24.20 9.75
CA ARG A 201 -7.85 -25.42 8.94
C ARG A 201 -6.57 -26.26 8.84
N ASN A 202 -5.39 -25.65 9.00
CA ASN A 202 -4.10 -26.34 8.89
C ASN A 202 -3.34 -26.28 10.22
N SER A 203 -3.42 -27.35 11.00
CA SER A 203 -2.74 -27.49 12.30
C SER A 203 -1.22 -27.26 12.22
N LEU A 204 -0.60 -27.62 11.09
CA LEU A 204 0.82 -27.36 10.82
C LEU A 204 1.11 -25.86 10.70
N ALA A 205 0.28 -25.11 9.97
CA ALA A 205 0.49 -23.67 9.79
C ALA A 205 0.40 -22.93 11.13
N LEU A 206 -0.57 -23.31 11.99
CA LEU A 206 -0.66 -22.78 13.35
C LEU A 206 0.61 -23.05 14.15
N ARG A 207 1.13 -24.30 14.14
CA ARG A 207 2.39 -24.64 14.83
C ARG A 207 3.57 -23.80 14.33
N PHE A 208 3.66 -23.57 13.02
CA PHE A 208 4.69 -22.68 12.45
C PHE A 208 4.55 -21.23 12.92
N TYR A 209 3.32 -20.69 12.98
CA TYR A 209 3.10 -19.33 13.49
C TYR A 209 3.41 -19.22 14.99
N PHE A 210 3.06 -20.22 15.80
CA PHE A 210 3.44 -20.26 17.22
C PHE A 210 4.96 -20.33 17.41
N LEU A 211 5.65 -21.15 16.62
CA LEU A 211 7.12 -21.20 16.63
C LEU A 211 7.73 -19.86 16.22
N LEU A 212 7.20 -19.23 15.18
CA LEU A 212 7.68 -17.92 14.72
C LEU A 212 7.45 -16.84 15.79
N ALA A 213 6.30 -16.84 16.45
CA ALA A 213 6.01 -15.94 17.57
C ALA A 213 6.97 -16.16 18.75
N LEU A 214 7.26 -17.41 19.10
CA LEU A 214 8.24 -17.75 20.14
C LEU A 214 9.66 -17.30 19.78
N VAL A 215 10.07 -17.45 18.52
CA VAL A 215 11.39 -16.97 18.05
C VAL A 215 11.47 -15.45 18.15
N VAL A 216 10.43 -14.73 17.70
CA VAL A 216 10.38 -13.27 17.82
C VAL A 216 10.44 -12.84 19.29
N LEU A 217 9.66 -13.49 20.16
CA LEU A 217 9.64 -13.22 21.60
C LEU A 217 10.99 -13.53 22.27
N TYR A 218 11.68 -14.58 21.84
CA TYR A 218 13.03 -14.89 22.30
C TYR A 218 14.04 -13.80 21.92
N PHE A 219 14.01 -13.31 20.68
CA PHE A 219 14.91 -12.24 20.23
C PHE A 219 14.61 -10.91 20.92
N THR A 220 13.34 -10.55 21.13
CA THR A 220 12.99 -9.35 21.89
C THR A 220 13.41 -9.46 23.35
N TYR A 221 13.24 -10.63 23.98
CA TYR A 221 13.73 -10.91 25.33
C TYR A 221 15.26 -10.78 25.42
N GLN A 222 16.00 -11.41 24.51
CA GLN A 222 17.47 -11.28 24.46
C GLN A 222 17.91 -9.83 24.31
N ARG A 223 17.28 -9.07 23.41
CA ARG A 223 17.61 -7.67 23.17
C ARG A 223 17.32 -6.79 24.39
N ALA A 224 16.15 -6.96 25.02
CA ALA A 224 15.77 -6.21 26.21
C ALA A 224 16.67 -6.55 27.42
N PHE A 225 16.98 -7.82 27.64
CA PHE A 225 17.79 -8.26 28.77
C PHE A 225 19.29 -7.92 28.59
N ALA A 226 19.78 -7.95 27.34
CA ALA A 226 21.13 -7.48 27.02
C ALA A 226 21.30 -5.97 27.28
N TRP A 227 20.24 -5.17 27.06
CA TRP A 227 20.22 -3.76 27.44
C TRP A 227 20.27 -3.57 28.95
N GLY A 228 19.53 -4.39 29.71
CA GLY A 228 19.56 -4.35 31.18
C GLY A 228 20.95 -4.57 31.78
N LYS A 229 21.73 -5.55 31.26
CA LYS A 229 23.11 -5.78 31.72
C LYS A 229 24.03 -4.58 31.44
N ARG A 230 23.96 -3.99 30.23
CA ARG A 230 24.78 -2.82 29.86
C ARG A 230 24.40 -1.55 30.62
N GLN A 231 23.13 -1.35 30.93
CA GLN A 231 22.70 -0.21 31.74
C GLN A 231 23.19 -0.32 33.18
N ARG A 232 23.11 -1.51 33.79
CA ARG A 232 23.65 -1.76 35.14
C ARG A 232 25.15 -1.54 35.22
N SER A 233 25.92 -1.96 34.21
CA SER A 233 27.37 -1.75 34.19
C SER A 233 27.74 -0.26 34.06
N ARG A 234 26.98 0.52 33.28
CA ARG A 234 27.19 1.99 33.18
C ARG A 234 26.84 2.69 34.49
N ALA A 235 25.72 2.34 35.11
CA ALA A 235 25.33 2.90 36.41
C ALA A 235 26.38 2.62 37.49
N ALA A 236 26.88 1.37 37.55
CA ALA A 236 27.96 1.01 38.48
C ALA A 236 29.27 1.76 38.20
N PHE A 237 29.63 1.96 36.93
CA PHE A 237 30.79 2.76 36.55
C PHE A 237 30.67 4.21 37.02
N TYR A 238 29.54 4.88 36.74
CA TYR A 238 29.34 6.28 37.16
C TYR A 238 29.32 6.43 38.69
N ALA A 239 28.68 5.48 39.40
CA ALA A 239 28.73 5.45 40.87
C ALA A 239 30.18 5.35 41.39
N SER A 240 31.03 4.52 40.76
CA SER A 240 32.45 4.41 41.14
C SER A 240 33.25 5.69 40.84
N VAL A 241 32.90 6.43 39.79
CA VAL A 241 33.54 7.73 39.46
C VAL A 241 33.14 8.80 40.47
N GLU A 242 31.86 8.85 40.86
CA GLU A 242 31.38 9.77 41.90
C GLU A 242 32.04 9.48 43.25
N GLN A 243 32.16 8.20 43.64
CA GLN A 243 32.87 7.83 44.87
C GLN A 243 34.32 8.31 44.87
N LYS A 244 35.08 8.08 43.78
CA LYS A 244 36.44 8.59 43.65
C LYS A 244 36.52 10.12 43.72
N ARG A 245 35.53 10.81 43.15
CA ARG A 245 35.44 12.26 43.22
C ARG A 245 35.24 12.73 44.66
N HIS A 246 34.37 12.06 45.42
CA HIS A 246 34.15 12.36 46.83
C HIS A 246 35.41 12.14 47.67
N GLU A 247 36.08 11.00 47.48
CA GLU A 247 37.36 10.69 48.15
C GLU A 247 38.43 11.75 47.87
N LEU A 248 38.58 12.15 46.60
CA LEU A 248 39.53 13.21 46.23
C LEU A 248 39.16 14.58 46.83
N LEU A 249 37.86 14.90 46.92
CA LEU A 249 37.39 16.14 47.55
C LEU A 249 37.60 16.13 49.06
N GLU A 250 37.40 14.99 49.72
CA GLU A 250 37.70 14.82 51.14
C GLU A 250 39.20 15.01 51.40
N MET A 251 40.06 14.32 50.66
CA MET A 251 41.52 14.48 50.74
C MET A 251 41.96 15.93 50.47
N TYR A 252 41.31 16.63 49.53
CA TYR A 252 41.57 18.04 49.27
C TYR A 252 41.16 18.93 50.44
N ASN A 253 39.97 18.72 51.00
CA ASN A 253 39.45 19.52 52.11
C ASN A 253 40.29 19.32 53.38
N GLU A 254 40.73 18.10 53.67
CA GLU A 254 41.63 17.80 54.79
C GLU A 254 42.97 18.52 54.66
N ASN A 255 43.50 18.61 53.44
CA ASN A 255 44.79 19.23 53.14
C ASN A 255 44.67 20.68 52.67
N ARG A 256 43.50 21.30 52.78
CA ARG A 256 43.27 22.65 52.24
C ARG A 256 44.15 23.69 52.94
N ASP A 257 44.20 23.65 54.27
CA ASP A 257 44.96 24.62 55.06
C ASP A 257 46.47 24.44 54.85
N SER A 258 46.94 23.21 54.68
CA SER A 258 48.36 22.93 54.36
C SER A 258 48.73 23.37 52.94
N LEU A 259 47.82 23.23 51.97
CA LEU A 259 48.01 23.77 50.63
C LEU A 259 48.00 25.30 50.62
N GLU A 260 47.04 25.95 51.27
CA GLU A 260 46.95 27.42 51.35
C GLU A 260 48.20 28.01 52.02
N THR A 261 48.69 27.40 53.11
CA THR A 261 49.94 27.81 53.76
C THR A 261 51.17 27.55 52.90
N SER A 262 51.24 26.44 52.15
CA SER A 262 52.35 26.16 51.23
C SER A 262 52.41 27.14 50.06
N VAL A 263 51.26 27.52 49.50
CA VAL A 263 51.15 28.51 48.42
C VAL A 263 51.50 29.90 48.94
N ALA A 264 51.01 30.27 50.12
CA ALA A 264 51.38 31.53 50.77
C ALA A 264 52.89 31.58 51.07
N ALA A 265 53.48 30.49 51.59
CA ALA A 265 54.91 30.39 51.83
C ALA A 265 55.72 30.50 50.53
N ALA A 266 55.30 29.81 49.46
CA ALA A 266 55.93 29.91 48.15
C ALA A 266 55.83 31.33 47.57
N ALA A 267 54.67 32.00 47.73
CA ALA A 267 54.48 33.39 47.31
C ALA A 267 55.38 34.35 48.10
N ILE A 268 55.54 34.14 49.42
CA ILE A 268 56.45 34.93 50.26
C ILE A 268 57.91 34.70 49.82
N VAL A 269 58.32 33.45 49.56
CA VAL A 269 59.65 33.13 49.05
C VAL A 269 59.89 33.77 47.69
N PHE A 270 58.89 33.77 46.80
CA PHE A 270 58.97 34.41 45.48
C PHE A 270 59.03 35.94 45.57
N LEU A 271 58.26 36.55 46.48
CA LEU A 271 58.33 37.99 46.75
C LEU A 271 59.68 38.37 47.36
N ALA A 272 60.18 37.62 48.34
CA ALA A 272 61.51 37.84 48.91
C ALA A 272 62.63 37.68 47.87
N ALA A 273 62.51 36.70 46.98
CA ALA A 273 63.46 36.48 45.88
C ALA A 273 63.39 37.55 44.78
N SER A 274 62.29 38.30 44.68
CA SER A 274 62.09 39.36 43.67
C SER A 274 62.35 40.77 44.19
N GLN A 275 62.37 41.01 45.51
CA GLN A 275 62.60 42.33 46.13
C GLN A 275 63.89 43.05 45.68
N ASN A 276 64.91 42.30 45.25
CA ASN A 276 66.20 42.87 44.82
C ASN A 276 66.39 42.89 43.30
N LYS A 277 65.38 42.50 42.50
CA LYS A 277 65.46 42.51 41.04
C LYS A 277 64.94 43.83 40.47
N GLN A 278 65.73 44.45 39.61
CA GLN A 278 65.31 45.62 38.83
C GLN A 278 64.85 45.18 37.42
N GLU A 279 64.07 45.99 36.71
CA GLU A 279 63.60 45.67 35.33
C GLU A 279 64.75 45.40 34.34
N SER A 280 65.97 45.82 34.66
CA SER A 280 67.19 45.60 33.88
C SER A 280 67.88 44.25 34.13
N ASP A 281 67.43 43.45 35.10
CA ASP A 281 68.04 42.14 35.38
C ASP A 281 67.70 41.12 34.29
N PRO A 282 68.67 40.35 33.77
CA PRO A 282 68.42 39.36 32.74
C PRO A 282 67.53 38.24 33.28
N LEU A 283 66.48 37.89 32.52
CA LEU A 283 65.64 36.73 32.76
C LEU A 283 66.49 35.46 32.61
N VAL A 284 66.99 34.92 33.73
CA VAL A 284 67.63 33.60 33.76
C VAL A 284 66.51 32.55 33.77
N PRO A 285 66.32 31.77 32.69
CA PRO A 285 65.33 30.69 32.71
C PRO A 285 65.75 29.67 33.77
N PRO A 286 64.80 29.07 34.51
CA PRO A 286 65.14 28.01 35.45
C PRO A 286 65.83 26.87 34.69
N THR A 287 66.94 26.38 35.24
CA THR A 287 67.57 25.17 34.71
C THR A 287 66.54 24.03 34.77
N PRO A 288 66.25 23.33 33.67
CA PRO A 288 65.22 22.30 33.68
C PRO A 288 65.60 21.23 34.71
N GLU A 289 64.79 21.11 35.77
CA GLU A 289 64.96 20.05 36.75
C GLU A 289 64.80 18.70 36.05
N LYS A 290 65.78 17.81 36.22
CA LYS A 290 65.81 16.46 35.63
C LYS A 290 64.68 15.52 36.13
N LEU A 291 63.72 16.03 36.90
CA LEU A 291 62.69 15.24 37.59
C LEU A 291 61.34 15.21 36.87
N PHE A 292 61.14 15.98 35.79
CA PHE A 292 59.96 15.77 34.95
C PHE A 292 60.13 14.49 34.13
N ARG A 293 59.54 13.39 34.62
CA ARG A 293 59.23 12.23 33.76
C ARG A 293 58.38 12.75 32.61
N GLU A 294 58.94 12.70 31.41
CA GLU A 294 58.27 12.98 30.15
C GLU A 294 56.93 12.22 30.11
N VAL A 295 55.82 12.93 30.32
CA VAL A 295 54.47 12.36 30.23
C VAL A 295 54.22 12.11 28.76
N ARG A 296 54.54 10.91 28.28
CA ARG A 296 54.22 10.50 26.92
C ARG A 296 52.73 10.23 26.84
N PRO A 297 51.95 11.00 26.06
CA PRO A 297 50.55 10.68 25.87
C PRO A 297 50.42 9.30 25.18
N PRO A 298 49.41 8.50 25.53
CA PRO A 298 49.15 7.24 24.87
C PRO A 298 48.88 7.45 23.37
N ARG A 299 49.33 6.51 22.54
CA ARG A 299 49.39 6.59 21.06
C ARG A 299 48.06 6.85 20.34
N GLU A 300 46.93 6.86 21.05
CA GLU A 300 45.58 6.84 20.47
C GLU A 300 44.79 8.15 20.64
N HIS A 301 45.35 9.21 21.23
CA HIS A 301 44.62 10.48 21.36
C HIS A 301 44.83 11.41 20.15
N PHE A 302 43.69 11.69 19.51
CA PHE A 302 43.43 12.49 18.31
C PHE A 302 44.29 13.76 18.14
N TYR A 303 44.77 13.98 16.92
CA TYR A 303 45.26 15.29 16.47
C TYR A 303 44.06 16.24 16.34
N VAL A 304 43.99 17.24 17.21
CA VAL A 304 43.19 18.44 16.95
C VAL A 304 43.97 19.25 15.92
N ILE A 305 43.61 19.12 14.65
CA ILE A 305 44.05 20.07 13.62
C ILE A 305 43.24 21.34 13.88
N SER A 306 43.86 22.31 14.56
CA SER A 306 43.34 23.67 14.56
C SER A 306 43.49 24.20 13.13
N GLY A 307 42.37 24.24 12.40
CA GLY A 307 42.32 24.94 11.11
C GLY A 307 42.58 26.42 11.32
N GLY A 308 43.53 26.96 10.55
CA GLY A 308 43.65 28.39 10.29
C GLY A 308 42.65 28.86 9.24
#